data_AF-A0AAJ8B517-F1
#
_entry.id   AF-A0AAJ8B517-F1
#
_cell.length_a   1.000
_cell.length_b   1.000
_cell.length_c   1.000
_cell.angle_alpha   90.00
_cell.angle_beta   90.00
_cell.angle_gamma   90.00
#
_symmetry.space_group_name_H-M   'P 1'
#
loop_
_entity.id
_entity.type
_entity.pdbx_description
1 polymer ?
#
loop_
_entity_poly.entity_id
_entity_poly.type
_entity_poly.pdbx_seq_one_letter_code
_entity_poly.pdbx_strand_id
1 'polypeptide(L)'
;MCIRYFGFALLVWFPGVLHAQNTTQSCTAPRLDGGFFSPRQETYSNGTTLTYTCHEGHKPPVKGWWVTSTCENGKWSHQPQCIDEKACFPPTIPNAKYTENSNGWYEEGDTIRTTCDEGYEHKDRRATARCTNGTWSSLPICEKSISTCGEPPKIPHAVIIHQRYQEVFAVDSEVQYECEDGYMMEGGHTKQFIYCISGTWTEAPTCSQGTRPDTGHGGSTLGGKDGGHTTSTGGGTWSTGGGSRPGTGEGTGGGHTTSSGGGTRPVEGGSSTSSRPNERVVQTQIIPKDECGAPPTIPNGDVVGNYQMFLKYRCNSFYTLMGPERVHCYADGTWSKLPTCKAAYCSVDTSQYHQLVPAGVKYIKYGEKVRLECVRQDHWWTDHFSVVQCFYGKAWLSDCCSWLEIKTNLC
;
A
#
# COMPACT_ATOMS: atom_id res chain seq x y z
N MET A 1 -22.50 87.97 27.76
CA MET A 1 -22.58 87.35 26.42
C MET A 1 -21.32 86.49 26.28
N CYS A 2 -21.30 85.22 26.69
CA CYS A 2 -21.78 84.02 26.00
C CYS A 2 -21.27 83.84 24.55
N ILE A 3 -20.68 82.64 24.32
CA ILE A 3 -20.55 81.86 23.06
C ILE A 3 -19.32 82.17 22.18
N ARG A 4 -18.54 81.23 21.63
CA ARG A 4 -18.37 79.75 21.69
C ARG A 4 -17.04 79.46 20.96
N TYR A 5 -16.16 78.60 21.50
CA TYR A 5 -15.09 77.96 20.72
C TYR A 5 -15.52 76.54 20.38
N PHE A 6 -15.68 76.24 19.10
CA PHE A 6 -15.91 74.88 18.59
C PHE A 6 -14.57 74.12 18.56
N GLY A 7 -14.43 73.12 19.42
CA GLY A 7 -13.35 72.14 19.34
C GLY A 7 -13.67 71.08 18.28
N PHE A 8 -12.85 70.98 17.24
CA PHE A 8 -12.86 69.86 16.31
C PHE A 8 -12.08 68.70 16.93
N ALA A 9 -12.79 67.66 17.39
CA ALA A 9 -12.18 66.39 17.78
C ALA A 9 -11.95 65.54 16.51
N LEU A 10 -10.70 65.42 16.08
CA LEU A 10 -10.28 64.46 15.07
C LEU A 10 -10.26 63.05 15.70
N LEU A 11 -11.30 62.27 15.44
CA LEU A 11 -11.34 60.84 15.72
C LEU A 11 -10.40 60.11 14.75
N VAL A 12 -9.17 59.86 15.20
CA VAL A 12 -8.24 58.95 14.51
C VAL A 12 -8.74 57.52 14.75
N TRP A 13 -9.37 56.96 13.72
CA TRP A 13 -9.81 55.57 13.66
C TRP A 13 -8.59 54.71 13.37
N PHE A 14 -7.94 54.17 14.41
CA PHE A 14 -6.95 53.11 14.23
C PHE A 14 -7.70 51.82 13.86
N PRO A 15 -7.47 51.22 12.68
CA PRO A 15 -7.94 49.88 12.40
C PRO A 15 -7.19 48.95 13.35
N GLY A 16 -7.90 48.46 14.37
CA GLY A 16 -7.40 47.42 15.25
C GLY A 16 -7.12 46.18 14.41
N VAL A 17 -5.84 45.93 14.13
CA VAL A 17 -5.38 44.63 13.67
C VAL A 17 -5.65 43.68 14.84
N LEU A 18 -6.74 42.91 14.74
CA LEU A 18 -6.92 41.70 15.53
C LEU A 18 -5.82 40.73 15.12
N HIS A 19 -4.65 40.84 15.74
CA HIS A 19 -3.78 39.69 15.91
C HIS A 19 -4.57 38.69 16.73
N ALA A 20 -5.12 37.68 16.07
CA ALA A 20 -5.41 36.42 16.71
C ALA A 20 -4.07 35.86 17.20
N GLN A 21 -3.64 36.31 18.38
CA GLN A 21 -2.59 35.63 19.11
C GLN A 21 -3.19 34.29 19.51
N ASN A 22 -2.84 33.25 18.76
CA ASN A 22 -3.10 31.89 19.19
C ASN A 22 -2.21 31.67 20.43
N THR A 23 -2.71 32.01 21.61
CA THR A 23 -1.98 31.85 22.87
C THR A 23 -1.82 30.36 23.11
N THR A 24 -0.67 29.82 22.72
CA THR A 24 -0.35 28.41 22.92
C THR A 24 -0.37 28.10 24.41
N GLN A 25 -1.23 27.18 24.82
CA GLN A 25 -1.43 26.86 26.23
C GLN A 25 -0.25 26.04 26.77
N SER A 26 0.15 26.33 28.01
CA SER A 26 1.21 25.62 28.72
C SER A 26 0.64 24.41 29.47
N CYS A 27 1.46 23.37 29.64
CA CYS A 27 1.10 22.16 30.38
C CYS A 27 1.54 22.26 31.84
N THR A 28 0.75 21.71 32.75
CA THR A 28 1.14 21.54 34.16
C THR A 28 2.04 20.32 34.32
N ALA A 29 2.88 20.33 35.35
CA ALA A 29 3.70 19.19 35.73
C ALA A 29 2.88 17.89 35.86
N PRO A 30 3.34 16.78 35.27
CA PRO A 30 2.65 15.51 35.39
C PRO A 30 2.78 14.94 36.82
N ARG A 31 1.75 14.23 37.25
CA ARG A 31 1.79 13.46 38.49
C ARG A 31 2.28 12.05 38.18
N LEU A 32 3.54 11.78 38.54
CA LEU A 32 4.21 10.49 38.39
C LEU A 32 4.35 9.82 39.75
N ASP A 33 3.35 9.04 40.15
CA ASP A 33 3.43 8.20 41.34
C ASP A 33 4.41 7.04 41.04
N GLY A 34 5.54 7.00 41.74
CA GLY A 34 6.57 5.98 41.53
C GLY A 34 7.50 6.22 40.33
N GLY A 35 7.86 7.48 40.03
CA GLY A 35 8.78 7.80 38.95
C GLY A 35 9.56 9.12 39.11
N PHE A 36 10.43 9.41 38.15
CA PHE A 36 11.19 10.64 38.05
C PHE A 36 11.04 11.25 36.67
N PHE A 37 11.02 12.58 36.58
CA PHE A 37 11.05 13.30 35.31
C PHE A 37 12.06 14.46 35.32
N SER A 38 12.50 14.85 34.12
CA SER A 38 13.44 15.94 33.87
C SER A 38 13.10 16.65 32.55
N PRO A 39 13.12 17.99 32.46
CA PRO A 39 13.44 18.92 33.55
C PRO A 39 12.29 18.97 34.58
N ARG A 40 12.61 19.25 35.85
CA ARG A 40 11.58 19.45 36.89
C ARG A 40 11.11 20.89 36.88
N GLN A 41 9.90 21.11 36.38
CA GLN A 41 9.22 22.40 36.36
C GLN A 41 7.77 22.22 36.78
N GLU A 42 7.15 23.28 37.31
CA GLU A 42 5.71 23.30 37.63
C GLU A 42 4.84 23.50 36.38
N THR A 43 5.40 24.16 35.35
CA THR A 43 4.68 24.51 34.12
C THR A 43 5.64 24.45 32.93
N TYR A 44 5.14 23.97 31.79
CA TYR A 44 5.91 23.72 30.58
C TYR A 44 5.27 24.47 29.41
N SER A 45 6.02 25.33 28.74
CA SER A 45 5.51 26.02 27.54
C SER A 45 5.24 25.01 26.42
N ASN A 46 4.31 25.35 25.53
CA ASN A 46 4.04 24.55 24.33
C ASN A 46 5.33 24.25 23.55
N GLY A 47 5.47 23.01 23.08
CA GLY A 47 6.67 22.47 22.44
C GLY A 47 7.76 21.98 23.41
N THR A 48 7.62 22.22 24.73
CA THR A 48 8.60 21.71 25.71
C THR A 48 8.43 20.21 25.89
N THR A 49 9.55 19.48 25.87
CA THR A 49 9.57 18.04 26.12
C THR A 49 10.16 17.75 27.49
N LEU A 50 9.51 16.86 28.25
CA LEU A 50 10.09 16.24 29.44
C LEU A 50 10.41 14.78 29.16
N THR A 51 11.41 14.26 29.86
CA THR A 51 11.75 12.83 29.88
C THR A 51 11.40 12.27 31.24
N TYR A 52 10.77 11.11 31.30
CA TYR A 52 10.43 10.43 32.55
C TYR A 52 10.80 8.95 32.54
N THR A 53 10.99 8.41 33.75
CA THR A 53 11.30 7.01 34.04
C THR A 53 10.54 6.58 35.28
N CYS A 54 10.31 5.28 35.44
CA CYS A 54 9.62 4.72 36.60
C CYS A 54 10.59 4.06 37.58
N HIS A 55 10.18 3.92 38.83
CA HIS A 55 10.88 3.14 39.85
C HIS A 55 10.74 1.63 39.59
N GLU A 56 11.47 0.84 40.38
CA GLU A 56 11.39 -0.62 40.35
C GLU A 56 9.95 -1.12 40.56
N GLY A 57 9.59 -2.17 39.82
CA GLY A 57 8.22 -2.71 39.77
C GLY A 57 7.24 -1.92 38.91
N HIS A 58 7.66 -0.80 38.31
CA HIS A 58 6.84 0.02 37.41
C HIS A 58 7.55 0.29 36.09
N LYS A 59 6.76 0.58 35.06
CA LYS A 59 7.25 0.97 33.74
C LYS A 59 6.39 2.08 33.11
N PRO A 60 6.90 2.82 32.13
CA PRO A 60 6.08 3.70 31.32
C PRO A 60 5.02 2.91 30.51
N PRO A 61 3.84 3.48 30.18
CA PRO A 61 2.80 2.84 29.36
C PRO A 61 3.16 2.71 27.87
N VAL A 62 4.43 2.86 27.53
CA VAL A 62 4.98 2.73 26.19
C VAL A 62 6.35 2.05 26.27
N LYS A 63 6.80 1.43 25.17
CA LYS A 63 8.07 0.70 25.15
C LYS A 63 9.26 1.65 25.34
N GLY A 64 10.10 1.36 26.33
CA GLY A 64 11.34 2.08 26.60
C GLY A 64 11.69 2.07 28.09
N TRP A 65 12.96 2.31 28.42
CA TRP A 65 13.40 2.50 29.81
C TRP A 65 13.05 3.90 30.33
N TRP A 66 13.09 4.89 29.45
CA TRP A 66 12.63 6.25 29.67
C TRP A 66 11.88 6.72 28.44
N VAL A 67 10.99 7.69 28.64
CA VAL A 67 10.07 8.16 27.61
C VAL A 67 10.00 9.67 27.64
N THR A 68 9.92 10.27 26.45
CA THR A 68 9.79 11.71 26.27
C THR A 68 8.37 12.10 25.95
N SER A 69 7.75 13.00 26.70
CA SER A 69 6.44 13.57 26.39
C SER A 69 6.55 15.07 26.11
N THR A 70 5.89 15.53 25.06
CA THR A 70 5.93 16.92 24.61
C THR A 70 4.63 17.64 24.97
N CYS A 71 4.73 18.85 25.49
CA CYS A 71 3.58 19.69 25.73
C CYS A 71 3.05 20.22 24.39
N GLU A 72 1.81 19.86 24.05
CA GLU A 72 1.11 20.24 22.83
C GLU A 72 -0.15 21.01 23.21
N ASN A 73 -0.06 22.34 23.20
CA ASN A 73 -1.15 23.28 23.51
C ASN A 73 -1.92 22.92 24.78
N GLY A 74 -1.21 22.76 25.90
CA GLY A 74 -1.79 22.48 27.22
C GLY A 74 -2.03 21.00 27.50
N LYS A 75 -1.79 20.11 26.54
CA LYS A 75 -1.90 18.66 26.71
C LYS A 75 -0.57 17.97 26.42
N TRP A 76 -0.19 17.01 27.23
CA TRP A 76 0.96 16.16 26.93
C TRP A 76 0.68 15.22 25.75
N SER A 77 1.65 15.07 24.84
CA SER A 77 1.58 14.20 23.65
C SER A 77 1.18 12.77 24.01
N HIS A 78 1.64 12.32 25.17
CA HIS A 78 1.04 11.22 25.93
C HIS A 78 1.15 11.54 27.42
N GLN A 79 0.13 11.21 28.20
CA GLN A 79 0.11 11.49 29.63
C GLN A 79 1.26 10.75 30.32
N PRO A 80 2.23 11.46 30.95
CA PRO A 80 3.30 10.80 31.69
C PRO A 80 2.72 10.11 32.92
N GLN A 81 2.90 8.79 32.98
CA GLN A 81 2.39 7.93 34.04
C GLN A 81 3.30 6.71 34.20
N CYS A 82 3.32 6.13 35.40
CA CYS A 82 3.97 4.87 35.69
C CYS A 82 2.91 3.81 35.96
N ILE A 83 3.00 2.67 35.27
CA ILE A 83 2.09 1.54 35.40
C ILE A 83 2.84 0.35 35.97
N ASP A 84 2.12 -0.61 36.56
CA ASP A 84 2.71 -1.85 37.06
C ASP A 84 3.49 -2.57 35.95
N GLU A 85 4.65 -3.13 36.27
CA GLU A 85 5.48 -3.86 35.28
C GLU A 85 4.72 -5.02 34.62
N LYS A 86 3.72 -5.59 35.30
CA LYS A 86 2.88 -6.68 34.81
C LYS A 86 1.70 -6.21 33.95
N ALA A 87 1.50 -4.91 33.78
CA ALA A 87 0.52 -4.37 32.86
C ALA A 87 0.96 -4.51 31.40
N CYS A 88 0.02 -4.69 30.47
CA CYS A 88 0.28 -4.85 29.05
C CYS A 88 0.04 -3.56 28.26
N PHE A 89 0.87 -3.34 27.25
CA PHE A 89 0.63 -2.29 26.24
C PHE A 89 -0.44 -2.74 25.24
N PRO A 90 -1.20 -1.83 24.62
CA PRO A 90 -2.14 -2.18 23.56
C PRO A 90 -1.44 -2.97 22.43
N PRO A 91 -1.95 -4.16 22.04
CA PRO A 91 -1.35 -4.97 20.99
C PRO A 91 -1.82 -4.52 19.61
N THR A 92 -0.93 -4.52 18.62
CA THR A 92 -1.33 -4.37 17.22
C THR A 92 -1.71 -5.73 16.64
N ILE A 93 -2.95 -5.90 16.20
CA ILE A 93 -3.45 -7.15 15.62
C ILE A 93 -3.89 -6.87 14.18
N PRO A 94 -3.18 -7.38 13.15
CA PRO A 94 -3.53 -7.14 11.75
C PRO A 94 -4.91 -7.67 11.40
N ASN A 95 -5.64 -6.91 10.58
CA ASN A 95 -6.99 -7.26 10.11
C ASN A 95 -7.99 -7.51 11.25
N ALA A 96 -7.82 -6.85 12.39
CA ALA A 96 -8.67 -7.00 13.55
C ALA A 96 -8.87 -5.68 14.29
N LYS A 97 -10.02 -5.56 14.94
CA LYS A 97 -10.39 -4.45 15.82
C LYS A 97 -10.73 -4.99 17.20
N TYR A 98 -10.43 -4.21 18.23
CA TYR A 98 -10.88 -4.47 19.60
C TYR A 98 -11.12 -3.12 20.30
N THR A 99 -11.89 -3.13 21.37
CA THR A 99 -12.14 -1.92 22.17
C THR A 99 -10.89 -1.61 22.98
N GLU A 100 -10.25 -0.49 22.68
CA GLU A 100 -9.12 0.00 23.46
C GLU A 100 -9.55 0.48 24.84
N ASN A 101 -8.72 0.25 25.85
CA ASN A 101 -8.96 0.77 27.19
C ASN A 101 -8.74 2.29 27.19
N SER A 102 -9.59 3.05 27.88
CA SER A 102 -9.48 4.52 27.97
C SER A 102 -8.14 4.98 28.54
N ASN A 103 -7.52 4.14 29.37
CA ASN A 103 -6.24 4.44 30.02
C ASN A 103 -5.03 4.19 29.11
N GLY A 104 -5.22 3.53 27.96
CA GLY A 104 -4.15 3.22 26.99
C GLY A 104 -3.24 2.06 27.39
N TRP A 105 -3.62 1.25 28.39
CA TRP A 105 -2.90 0.06 28.85
C TRP A 105 -3.86 -0.91 29.55
N TYR A 106 -3.38 -2.11 29.90
CA TYR A 106 -4.19 -3.21 30.43
C TYR A 106 -3.58 -3.81 31.70
N GLU A 107 -4.37 -4.04 32.73
CA GLU A 107 -3.94 -4.65 33.99
C GLU A 107 -3.66 -6.15 33.82
N GLU A 108 -2.87 -6.72 34.74
CA GLU A 108 -2.66 -8.17 34.75
C GLU A 108 -4.01 -8.90 34.92
N GLY A 109 -4.27 -9.85 34.03
CA GLY A 109 -5.53 -10.58 34.00
C GLY A 109 -6.59 -9.99 33.06
N ASP A 110 -6.43 -8.74 32.59
CA ASP A 110 -7.33 -8.15 31.60
C ASP A 110 -7.38 -9.00 30.32
N THR A 111 -8.55 -9.05 29.70
CA THR A 111 -8.77 -9.83 28.48
C THR A 111 -9.37 -8.95 27.40
N ILE A 112 -8.72 -8.92 26.23
CA ILE A 112 -9.28 -8.31 25.03
C ILE A 112 -10.02 -9.35 24.21
N ARG A 113 -11.12 -8.93 23.58
CA ARG A 113 -11.82 -9.69 22.55
C ARG A 113 -11.74 -8.91 21.25
N THR A 114 -11.31 -9.60 20.20
CA THR A 114 -11.11 -9.04 18.87
C THR A 114 -12.25 -9.44 17.95
N THR A 115 -12.52 -8.57 16.98
CA THR A 115 -13.38 -8.80 15.83
C THR A 115 -12.51 -8.66 14.59
N CYS A 116 -12.45 -9.69 13.74
CA CYS A 116 -11.72 -9.60 12.48
C CYS A 116 -12.39 -8.59 11.54
N ASP A 117 -11.58 -7.93 10.72
CA ASP A 117 -12.06 -7.08 9.64
C ASP A 117 -12.84 -7.91 8.61
N GLU A 118 -13.65 -7.21 7.81
CA GLU A 118 -14.49 -7.84 6.80
C GLU A 118 -13.65 -8.68 5.81
N GLY A 119 -14.08 -9.92 5.55
CA GLY A 119 -13.33 -10.88 4.74
C GLY A 119 -12.23 -11.65 5.50
N TYR A 120 -12.12 -11.47 6.81
CA TYR A 120 -11.22 -12.24 7.66
C TYR A 120 -11.96 -12.99 8.77
N GLU A 121 -11.39 -14.11 9.21
CA GLU A 121 -11.93 -14.97 10.25
C GLU A 121 -10.86 -15.32 11.28
N HIS A 122 -11.28 -15.59 12.52
CA HIS A 122 -10.35 -16.03 13.56
C HIS A 122 -9.83 -17.43 13.26
N LYS A 123 -8.51 -17.54 13.12
CA LYS A 123 -7.84 -18.83 13.08
C LYS A 123 -8.14 -19.62 14.35
N ASP A 124 -8.50 -20.89 14.19
CA ASP A 124 -8.86 -21.83 15.27
C ASP A 124 -9.97 -21.30 16.21
N ARG A 125 -10.81 -20.35 15.75
CA ARG A 125 -11.88 -19.69 16.53
C ARG A 125 -11.39 -18.94 17.78
N ARG A 126 -10.09 -18.60 17.84
CA ARG A 126 -9.51 -17.89 18.98
C ARG A 126 -9.65 -16.38 18.81
N ALA A 127 -10.60 -15.79 19.52
CA ALA A 127 -10.90 -14.36 19.44
C ALA A 127 -10.35 -13.51 20.60
N THR A 128 -9.77 -14.13 21.63
CA THR A 128 -9.36 -13.44 22.87
C THR A 128 -7.88 -13.58 23.17
N ALA A 129 -7.33 -12.57 23.85
CA ALA A 129 -6.03 -12.62 24.49
C ALA A 129 -6.10 -12.03 25.90
N ARG A 130 -5.38 -12.63 26.84
CA ARG A 130 -5.28 -12.21 28.23
C ARG A 130 -3.91 -11.60 28.50
N CYS A 131 -3.85 -10.49 29.24
CA CYS A 131 -2.61 -9.93 29.75
C CYS A 131 -2.09 -10.80 30.90
N THR A 132 -0.83 -11.23 30.83
CA THR A 132 -0.22 -12.09 31.83
C THR A 132 1.24 -11.68 32.02
N ASN A 133 1.59 -11.24 33.24
CA ASN A 133 2.95 -10.80 33.58
C ASN A 133 3.57 -9.84 32.54
N GLY A 134 2.84 -8.79 32.17
CA GLY A 134 3.31 -7.74 31.26
C GLY A 134 3.30 -8.08 29.77
N THR A 135 2.87 -9.30 29.41
CA THR A 135 2.82 -9.80 28.03
C THR A 135 1.44 -10.37 27.71
N TRP A 136 0.98 -10.18 26.48
CA TRP A 136 -0.24 -10.84 26.03
C TRP A 136 -0.02 -12.34 25.84
N SER A 137 -0.97 -13.15 26.29
CA SER A 137 -1.14 -14.52 25.77
C SER A 137 -1.26 -14.48 24.24
N SER A 138 -1.02 -15.60 23.56
CA SER A 138 -1.16 -15.75 22.11
C SER A 138 -2.27 -14.88 21.52
N LEU A 139 -1.88 -13.82 20.80
CA LEU A 139 -2.81 -12.89 20.17
C LEU A 139 -3.67 -13.62 19.12
N PRO A 140 -4.97 -13.26 18.98
CA PRO A 140 -5.82 -13.73 17.90
C PRO A 140 -5.21 -13.47 16.52
N ILE A 141 -5.36 -14.42 15.60
CA ILE A 141 -4.91 -14.29 14.21
C ILE A 141 -6.15 -14.25 13.33
N CYS A 142 -6.26 -13.21 12.50
CA CYS A 142 -7.31 -13.08 11.51
C CYS A 142 -6.77 -13.49 10.14
N GLU A 143 -7.27 -14.60 9.59
CA GLU A 143 -6.90 -15.15 8.28
C GLU A 143 -8.01 -14.92 7.26
N LYS A 144 -7.67 -14.93 5.97
CA LYS A 144 -8.65 -14.70 4.90
C LYS A 144 -9.73 -15.79 4.96
N SER A 145 -11.00 -15.40 4.94
CA SER A 145 -12.10 -16.36 4.84
C SER A 145 -11.98 -17.17 3.56
N ILE A 146 -12.26 -18.47 3.60
CA ILE A 146 -12.37 -19.29 2.39
C ILE A 146 -13.52 -18.82 1.46
N SER A 147 -14.49 -18.09 2.01
CA SER A 147 -15.62 -17.54 1.27
C SER A 147 -15.32 -16.19 0.61
N THR A 148 -14.11 -15.64 0.80
CA THR A 148 -13.69 -14.38 0.17
C THR A 148 -13.04 -14.59 -1.19
N CYS A 149 -13.25 -13.62 -2.08
CA CYS A 149 -12.61 -13.60 -3.37
C CYS A 149 -11.27 -12.86 -3.30
N GLY A 150 -10.34 -13.30 -4.14
CA GLY A 150 -9.09 -12.59 -4.41
C GLY A 150 -9.29 -11.46 -5.42
N GLU A 151 -8.19 -11.08 -6.07
CA GLU A 151 -8.20 -10.07 -7.13
C GLU A 151 -9.22 -10.41 -8.24
N PRO A 152 -10.06 -9.45 -8.68
CA PRO A 152 -10.98 -9.66 -9.79
C PRO A 152 -10.24 -10.03 -11.09
N PRO A 153 -10.89 -10.79 -12.01
CA PRO A 153 -10.26 -11.21 -13.26
C PRO A 153 -9.85 -10.05 -14.16
N LYS A 154 -8.64 -10.08 -14.73
CA LYS A 154 -8.22 -9.06 -15.68
C LYS A 154 -8.90 -9.26 -17.04
N ILE A 155 -9.69 -8.29 -17.48
CA ILE A 155 -10.43 -8.32 -18.74
C ILE A 155 -9.73 -7.41 -19.77
N PRO A 156 -9.42 -7.91 -20.99
CA PRO A 156 -8.87 -7.08 -22.06
C PRO A 156 -9.85 -5.95 -22.44
N HIS A 157 -9.33 -4.75 -22.67
CA HIS A 157 -10.14 -3.56 -23.02
C HIS A 157 -11.21 -3.22 -21.97
N ALA A 158 -10.98 -3.54 -20.70
CA ALA A 158 -11.84 -3.11 -19.61
C ALA A 158 -11.02 -2.71 -18.38
N VAL A 159 -11.59 -1.81 -17.58
CA VAL A 159 -11.03 -1.36 -16.31
C VAL A 159 -12.07 -1.45 -15.20
N ILE A 160 -11.63 -1.64 -13.96
CA ILE A 160 -12.52 -1.55 -12.79
C ILE A 160 -12.65 -0.08 -12.40
N ILE A 161 -13.88 0.38 -12.23
CA ILE A 161 -14.20 1.77 -11.86
C ILE A 161 -14.79 1.84 -10.45
N HIS A 162 -14.75 3.04 -9.85
CA HIS A 162 -15.31 3.35 -8.53
C HIS A 162 -14.79 2.49 -7.37
N GLN A 163 -13.68 1.76 -7.56
CA GLN A 163 -13.09 0.88 -6.57
C GLN A 163 -11.58 1.09 -6.44
N ARG A 164 -11.08 1.09 -5.21
CA ARG A 164 -9.63 1.09 -4.92
C ARG A 164 -9.09 -0.34 -4.94
N TYR A 165 -7.78 -0.48 -5.18
CA TYR A 165 -7.11 -1.78 -5.07
C TYR A 165 -7.31 -2.40 -3.67
N GLN A 166 -7.68 -3.69 -3.65
CA GLN A 166 -7.87 -4.50 -2.46
C GLN A 166 -7.40 -5.94 -2.73
N GLU A 167 -6.79 -6.58 -1.75
CA GLU A 167 -6.30 -7.97 -1.87
C GLU A 167 -7.35 -9.04 -1.48
N VAL A 168 -8.45 -8.61 -0.84
CA VAL A 168 -9.50 -9.47 -0.31
C VAL A 168 -10.84 -8.79 -0.53
N PHE A 169 -11.79 -9.53 -1.08
CA PHE A 169 -13.17 -9.10 -1.27
C PHE A 169 -14.07 -10.03 -0.47
N ALA A 170 -14.80 -9.46 0.49
CA ALA A 170 -15.77 -10.20 1.29
C ALA A 170 -16.85 -10.84 0.41
N VAL A 171 -17.53 -11.85 0.94
CA VAL A 171 -18.72 -12.41 0.29
C VAL A 171 -19.71 -11.28 -0.06
N ASP A 172 -20.35 -11.39 -1.21
CA ASP A 172 -21.30 -10.42 -1.76
C ASP A 172 -20.68 -9.07 -2.16
N SER A 173 -19.34 -8.93 -2.13
CA SER A 173 -18.68 -7.76 -2.73
C SER A 173 -18.97 -7.65 -4.22
N GLU A 174 -19.22 -6.44 -4.71
CA GLU A 174 -19.40 -6.16 -6.13
C GLU A 174 -18.28 -5.25 -6.68
N VAL A 175 -17.90 -5.48 -7.92
CA VAL A 175 -17.00 -4.58 -8.66
C VAL A 175 -17.58 -4.29 -10.04
N GLN A 176 -17.46 -3.03 -10.47
CA GLN A 176 -17.97 -2.57 -11.75
C GLN A 176 -16.83 -2.48 -12.77
N TYR A 177 -16.99 -3.16 -13.89
CA TYR A 177 -16.14 -2.99 -15.06
C TYR A 177 -16.72 -1.95 -16.01
N GLU A 178 -15.83 -1.23 -16.69
CA GLU A 178 -16.12 -0.36 -17.82
C GLU A 178 -15.21 -0.75 -18.98
N CYS A 179 -15.79 -1.01 -20.15
CA CYS A 179 -15.02 -1.23 -21.37
C CYS A 179 -14.34 0.07 -21.81
N GLU A 180 -13.18 -0.06 -22.46
CA GLU A 180 -12.48 1.01 -23.14
C GLU A 180 -13.34 1.59 -24.29
N ASP A 181 -13.11 2.85 -24.64
CA ASP A 181 -13.83 3.52 -25.71
C ASP A 181 -13.76 2.73 -27.04
N GLY A 182 -14.92 2.54 -27.67
CA GLY A 182 -15.05 1.74 -28.89
C GLY A 182 -15.23 0.23 -28.66
N TYR A 183 -15.21 -0.23 -27.41
CA TYR A 183 -15.55 -1.59 -27.03
C TYR A 183 -16.90 -1.65 -26.30
N MET A 184 -17.65 -2.72 -26.53
CA MET A 184 -18.94 -3.00 -25.89
C MET A 184 -19.00 -4.43 -25.39
N MET A 185 -19.80 -4.63 -24.35
CA MET A 185 -20.16 -5.94 -23.81
C MET A 185 -21.30 -6.55 -24.62
N GLU A 186 -21.56 -7.84 -24.39
CA GLU A 186 -22.71 -8.53 -24.98
C GLU A 186 -24.02 -7.83 -24.59
N GLY A 187 -24.79 -7.38 -25.58
CA GLY A 187 -25.99 -6.57 -25.34
C GLY A 187 -25.79 -5.05 -25.41
N GLY A 188 -24.62 -4.58 -25.86
CA GLY A 188 -24.40 -3.18 -26.27
C GLY A 188 -24.22 -2.18 -25.13
N HIS A 189 -24.05 -2.66 -23.89
CA HIS A 189 -23.68 -1.83 -22.75
C HIS A 189 -22.16 -1.78 -22.59
N THR A 190 -21.66 -0.75 -21.93
CA THR A 190 -20.22 -0.55 -21.69
C THR A 190 -19.81 -0.82 -20.25
N LYS A 191 -20.77 -1.07 -19.33
CA LYS A 191 -20.51 -1.27 -17.90
C LYS A 191 -21.29 -2.46 -17.36
N GLN A 192 -20.65 -3.26 -16.52
CA GLN A 192 -21.27 -4.45 -15.90
C GLN A 192 -20.66 -4.71 -14.53
N PHE A 193 -21.49 -5.17 -13.59
CA PHE A 193 -21.05 -5.62 -12.27
C PHE A 193 -20.74 -7.11 -12.28
N ILE A 194 -19.74 -7.50 -11.49
CA ILE A 194 -19.51 -8.89 -11.07
C ILE A 194 -19.51 -8.95 -9.54
N TYR A 195 -19.85 -10.13 -9.01
CA TYR A 195 -20.09 -10.35 -7.59
C TYR A 195 -19.18 -11.44 -7.05
N CYS A 196 -18.74 -11.31 -5.80
CA CYS A 196 -18.02 -12.36 -5.10
C CYS A 196 -19.02 -13.32 -4.44
N ILE A 197 -19.05 -14.58 -4.89
CA ILE A 197 -19.95 -15.62 -4.37
C ILE A 197 -19.11 -16.75 -3.80
N SER A 198 -19.08 -16.86 -2.47
CA SER A 198 -18.42 -17.96 -1.74
C SER A 198 -17.01 -18.30 -2.26
N GLY A 199 -16.17 -17.27 -2.39
CA GLY A 199 -14.78 -17.41 -2.80
C GLY A 199 -14.54 -17.37 -4.30
N THR A 200 -15.59 -17.29 -5.12
CA THR A 200 -15.50 -17.25 -6.59
C THR A 200 -16.21 -16.04 -7.15
N TRP A 201 -15.55 -15.31 -8.06
CA TRP A 201 -16.19 -14.23 -8.81
C TRP A 201 -17.22 -14.78 -9.81
N THR A 202 -18.34 -14.09 -9.97
CA THR A 202 -19.29 -14.38 -11.08
C THR A 202 -18.62 -14.20 -12.44
N GLU A 203 -19.28 -14.70 -13.49
CA GLU A 203 -18.78 -14.62 -14.85
C GLU A 203 -18.38 -13.18 -15.24
N ALA A 204 -17.15 -13.05 -15.76
CA ALA A 204 -16.59 -11.78 -16.14
C ALA A 204 -17.08 -11.35 -17.54
N PRO A 205 -17.42 -10.06 -17.76
CA PRO A 205 -17.85 -9.59 -19.07
C PRO A 205 -16.73 -9.70 -20.11
N THR A 206 -17.10 -9.81 -21.38
CA THR A 206 -16.16 -9.71 -22.50
C THR A 206 -16.39 -8.41 -23.24
N CYS A 207 -15.34 -7.59 -23.40
CA CYS A 207 -15.38 -6.37 -24.20
C CYS A 207 -14.90 -6.68 -25.62
N SER A 208 -15.73 -6.39 -26.62
CA SER A 208 -15.42 -6.58 -28.05
C SER A 208 -15.63 -5.27 -28.81
N GLN A 209 -14.89 -5.07 -29.90
CA GLN A 209 -14.98 -3.82 -30.66
C GLN A 209 -16.41 -3.65 -31.20
N GLY A 210 -17.03 -2.52 -30.86
CA GLY A 210 -18.37 -2.20 -31.33
C GLY A 210 -18.36 -2.05 -32.85
N THR A 211 -19.12 -2.88 -33.56
CA THR A 211 -19.43 -2.59 -34.96
C THR A 211 -20.31 -1.35 -34.96
N ARG A 212 -19.69 -0.20 -35.29
CA ARG A 212 -20.45 0.98 -35.70
C ARG A 212 -21.37 0.48 -36.82
N PRO A 213 -22.69 0.71 -36.78
CA PRO A 213 -23.50 0.53 -37.97
C PRO A 213 -22.85 1.40 -39.04
N ASP A 214 -22.26 0.74 -40.04
CA ASP A 214 -21.76 1.41 -41.23
C ASP A 214 -22.92 2.21 -41.79
N THR A 215 -22.92 3.51 -41.53
CA THR A 215 -23.62 4.44 -42.38
C THR A 215 -22.83 4.38 -43.66
N GLY A 216 -23.28 3.52 -44.58
CA GLY A 216 -22.70 3.31 -45.88
C GLY A 216 -22.50 4.66 -46.58
N HIS A 217 -21.29 5.20 -46.50
CA HIS A 217 -20.83 6.25 -47.39
C HIS A 217 -20.21 5.55 -48.59
N GLY A 218 -21.10 5.13 -49.49
CA GLY A 218 -20.76 4.96 -50.89
C GLY A 218 -20.34 6.31 -51.43
N GLY A 219 -19.03 6.56 -51.46
CA GLY A 219 -18.46 7.71 -52.14
C GLY A 219 -18.74 7.62 -53.64
N SER A 220 -19.65 8.45 -54.12
CA SER A 220 -19.76 8.77 -55.54
C SER A 220 -19.72 10.28 -55.69
N THR A 221 -18.62 10.76 -56.26
CA THR A 221 -18.44 12.10 -56.80
C THR A 221 -19.54 12.41 -57.82
N LEU A 222 -20.16 13.59 -57.72
CA LEU A 222 -20.45 14.52 -58.82
C LEU A 222 -21.06 15.79 -58.23
N GLY A 223 -20.58 16.95 -58.68
CA GLY A 223 -20.83 18.24 -58.05
C GLY A 223 -22.09 18.97 -58.51
N GLY A 224 -22.27 20.18 -57.97
CA GLY A 224 -23.05 21.24 -58.61
C GLY A 224 -24.23 21.79 -57.80
N LYS A 225 -23.95 22.91 -57.12
CA LYS A 225 -24.73 24.15 -56.96
C LYS A 225 -26.09 24.20 -56.22
N ASP A 226 -26.13 25.26 -55.40
CA ASP A 226 -27.20 26.19 -55.04
C ASP A 226 -28.31 25.79 -54.03
N GLY A 227 -28.25 26.46 -52.88
CA GLY A 227 -29.34 27.32 -52.38
C GLY A 227 -30.38 26.71 -51.44
N GLY A 228 -30.55 27.30 -50.26
CA GLY A 228 -31.82 27.24 -49.53
C GLY A 228 -31.73 27.23 -48.00
N HIS A 229 -31.91 28.40 -47.38
CA HIS A 229 -32.34 28.52 -45.98
C HIS A 229 -33.74 27.92 -45.78
N THR A 230 -33.99 27.25 -44.65
CA THR A 230 -35.04 27.62 -43.66
C THR A 230 -35.01 26.71 -42.44
N THR A 231 -35.19 27.34 -41.28
CA THR A 231 -35.48 26.80 -39.95
C THR A 231 -36.85 26.10 -39.86
N SER A 232 -36.98 25.02 -39.08
CA SER A 232 -38.14 24.83 -38.19
C SER A 232 -37.93 23.75 -37.12
N THR A 233 -38.28 24.15 -35.91
CA THR A 233 -38.58 23.41 -34.67
C THR A 233 -39.73 22.40 -34.74
N GLY A 234 -39.70 21.42 -33.84
CA GLY A 234 -40.83 20.58 -33.39
C GLY A 234 -40.33 19.17 -33.01
N GLY A 235 -40.48 18.61 -31.82
CA GLY A 235 -41.48 18.81 -30.77
C GLY A 235 -42.50 17.66 -30.79
N GLY A 236 -42.52 16.83 -29.73
CA GLY A 236 -43.57 15.84 -29.44
C GLY A 236 -43.10 14.38 -29.62
N THR A 237 -42.96 13.52 -28.60
CA THR A 237 -43.85 13.01 -27.52
C THR A 237 -44.19 11.53 -27.75
N TRP A 238 -44.15 10.80 -26.64
CA TRP A 238 -44.38 9.37 -26.45
C TRP A 238 -45.62 8.78 -27.13
N SER A 239 -45.55 7.48 -27.43
CA SER A 239 -46.69 6.57 -27.25
C SER A 239 -46.23 5.15 -26.97
N THR A 240 -46.72 4.65 -25.85
CA THR A 240 -46.71 3.29 -25.33
C THR A 240 -47.71 2.39 -26.06
N GLY A 241 -47.45 1.08 -26.02
CA GLY A 241 -48.39 0.00 -26.37
C GLY A 241 -47.69 -1.04 -27.25
N GLY A 242 -47.62 -2.33 -26.94
CA GLY A 242 -48.42 -3.15 -26.03
C GLY A 242 -48.73 -4.45 -26.80
N GLY A 243 -48.11 -5.56 -26.37
CA GLY A 243 -48.57 -6.95 -26.54
C GLY A 243 -48.88 -7.51 -27.93
N SER A 244 -48.21 -8.60 -28.31
CA SER A 244 -48.82 -9.95 -28.41
C SER A 244 -47.89 -10.96 -29.13
N ARG A 245 -47.59 -12.07 -28.43
CA ARG A 245 -47.29 -13.42 -28.98
C ARG A 245 -48.63 -14.06 -29.45
N PRO A 246 -48.72 -15.25 -30.12
CA PRO A 246 -47.75 -16.36 -30.22
C PRO A 246 -47.68 -17.11 -31.59
N GLY A 247 -46.87 -18.18 -31.66
CA GLY A 247 -46.95 -19.25 -32.67
C GLY A 247 -45.55 -19.75 -33.09
N THR A 248 -44.99 -20.79 -32.47
CA THR A 248 -45.02 -22.23 -32.85
C THR A 248 -44.46 -22.57 -34.23
N GLY A 249 -43.41 -23.41 -34.25
CA GLY A 249 -42.88 -24.06 -35.44
C GLY A 249 -41.70 -24.98 -35.10
N GLU A 250 -41.98 -26.27 -34.95
CA GLU A 250 -41.00 -27.38 -34.91
C GLU A 250 -40.27 -27.52 -36.25
N GLY A 251 -39.02 -28.00 -36.21
CA GLY A 251 -38.26 -28.44 -37.37
C GLY A 251 -37.07 -29.29 -36.94
N THR A 252 -37.18 -30.60 -37.18
CA THR A 252 -36.25 -31.68 -36.83
C THR A 252 -35.21 -31.94 -37.93
N GLY A 253 -34.11 -32.61 -37.53
CA GLY A 253 -33.17 -33.32 -38.41
C GLY A 253 -31.82 -32.61 -38.54
N GLY A 254 -30.65 -33.21 -38.32
CA GLY A 254 -30.28 -34.60 -38.06
C GLY A 254 -28.84 -34.82 -38.58
N GLY A 255 -28.01 -35.50 -37.80
CA GLY A 255 -27.03 -36.46 -38.34
C GLY A 255 -25.56 -36.04 -38.57
N HIS A 256 -24.69 -36.70 -37.78
CA HIS A 256 -23.42 -37.35 -38.15
C HIS A 256 -22.15 -36.47 -38.36
N THR A 257 -21.21 -36.44 -37.41
CA THR A 257 -20.10 -37.38 -37.05
C THR A 257 -18.82 -37.27 -37.89
N THR A 258 -17.72 -37.24 -37.12
CA THR A 258 -16.29 -37.08 -37.37
C THR A 258 -15.59 -38.18 -38.19
N SER A 259 -14.51 -37.83 -38.91
CA SER A 259 -13.09 -38.18 -38.62
C SER A 259 -12.19 -38.48 -39.85
N SER A 260 -10.94 -38.01 -39.75
CA SER A 260 -9.64 -38.65 -40.07
C SER A 260 -9.17 -38.94 -41.52
N GLY A 261 -7.90 -38.58 -41.78
CA GLY A 261 -6.99 -39.10 -42.82
C GLY A 261 -6.02 -37.97 -43.25
N GLY A 262 -4.69 -38.01 -43.08
CA GLY A 262 -3.73 -39.12 -43.08
C GLY A 262 -2.95 -39.07 -44.40
N GLY A 263 -1.79 -38.40 -44.44
CA GLY A 263 -0.94 -38.29 -45.65
C GLY A 263 0.55 -38.19 -45.32
N THR A 264 1.33 -39.11 -45.88
CA THR A 264 2.77 -39.35 -45.70
C THR A 264 3.64 -38.65 -46.77
N ARG A 265 4.97 -38.58 -46.49
CA ARG A 265 6.09 -37.83 -47.11
C ARG A 265 6.50 -38.25 -48.55
N PRO A 266 7.41 -37.52 -49.24
CA PRO A 266 8.90 -37.71 -49.14
C PRO A 266 9.73 -36.38 -49.09
N VAL A 267 10.81 -36.20 -48.29
CA VAL A 267 12.30 -36.36 -48.56
C VAL A 267 12.76 -35.73 -49.89
N GLU A 268 13.76 -34.83 -50.04
CA GLU A 268 15.14 -34.72 -49.51
C GLU A 268 15.69 -33.27 -49.57
N GLY A 269 16.80 -33.01 -48.86
CA GLY A 269 17.63 -31.82 -49.05
C GLY A 269 18.47 -31.46 -47.83
N GLY A 270 19.50 -32.25 -47.54
CA GLY A 270 20.43 -32.00 -46.44
C GLY A 270 21.47 -30.92 -46.75
N SER A 271 21.99 -30.28 -45.70
CA SER A 271 23.35 -29.76 -45.69
C SER A 271 23.91 -29.85 -44.27
N SER A 272 25.09 -30.44 -44.17
CA SER A 272 25.79 -30.87 -42.97
C SER A 272 26.93 -29.92 -42.64
N THR A 273 27.05 -29.50 -41.39
CA THR A 273 28.31 -29.00 -40.82
C THR A 273 28.51 -29.51 -39.39
N SER A 274 29.37 -30.53 -39.29
CA SER A 274 30.38 -30.79 -38.25
C SER A 274 30.13 -30.35 -36.80
N SER A 275 29.65 -31.31 -36.01
CA SER A 275 30.09 -31.75 -34.67
C SER A 275 30.96 -30.82 -33.80
N ARG A 276 30.36 -30.27 -32.74
CA ARG A 276 30.91 -30.23 -31.36
C ARG A 276 29.91 -30.92 -30.43
N PRO A 277 30.38 -31.57 -29.34
CA PRO A 277 29.61 -32.60 -28.66
C PRO A 277 28.33 -32.03 -28.09
N ASN A 278 27.27 -32.80 -28.27
CA ASN A 278 25.92 -32.58 -27.78
C ASN A 278 25.96 -32.34 -26.26
N GLU A 279 26.16 -31.08 -25.85
CA GLU A 279 25.71 -30.62 -24.55
C GLU A 279 24.20 -30.65 -24.67
N ARG A 280 23.66 -31.81 -24.30
CA ARG A 280 22.24 -32.09 -24.27
C ARG A 280 21.66 -31.00 -23.37
N VAL A 281 21.18 -29.90 -23.97
CA VAL A 281 20.35 -28.93 -23.27
C VAL A 281 19.12 -29.73 -22.91
N VAL A 282 19.13 -30.29 -21.70
CA VAL A 282 17.96 -30.88 -21.09
C VAL A 282 16.99 -29.72 -21.04
N GLN A 283 16.05 -29.70 -21.99
CA GLN A 283 14.97 -28.75 -22.00
C GLN A 283 14.09 -29.19 -20.82
N THR A 284 14.45 -28.71 -19.63
CA THR A 284 13.84 -29.10 -18.37
C THR A 284 12.38 -28.69 -18.42
N GLN A 285 11.51 -29.68 -18.63
CA GLN A 285 10.07 -29.49 -18.65
C GLN A 285 9.64 -28.97 -17.29
N ILE A 286 8.81 -27.91 -17.28
CA ILE A 286 8.28 -27.32 -16.05
C ILE A 286 7.01 -28.09 -15.67
N ILE A 287 6.95 -28.53 -14.42
CA ILE A 287 5.83 -29.27 -13.84
C ILE A 287 5.21 -28.48 -12.68
N PRO A 288 4.01 -28.84 -12.21
CA PRO A 288 3.37 -28.22 -11.04
C PRO A 288 4.26 -28.20 -9.80
N LYS A 289 4.14 -27.14 -8.98
CA LYS A 289 4.98 -26.94 -7.78
C LYS A 289 4.86 -28.05 -6.75
N ASP A 290 3.72 -28.74 -6.71
CA ASP A 290 3.41 -29.79 -5.73
C ASP A 290 4.07 -31.13 -6.09
N GLU A 291 4.58 -31.25 -7.31
CA GLU A 291 5.39 -32.39 -7.75
C GLU A 291 6.87 -32.26 -7.35
N CYS A 292 7.29 -31.07 -6.90
CA CYS A 292 8.59 -30.84 -6.26
C CYS A 292 8.52 -31.06 -4.74
N GLY A 293 9.69 -31.24 -4.12
CA GLY A 293 9.82 -31.24 -2.66
C GLY A 293 9.47 -29.88 -2.02
N ALA A 294 9.61 -29.76 -0.70
CA ALA A 294 9.27 -28.54 0.03
C ALA A 294 9.86 -27.26 -0.62
N PRO A 295 9.10 -26.15 -0.66
CA PRO A 295 9.58 -24.88 -1.22
C PRO A 295 10.91 -24.42 -0.59
N PRO A 296 11.91 -24.02 -1.37
CA PRO A 296 13.19 -23.57 -0.83
C PRO A 296 13.03 -22.28 -0.02
N THR A 297 13.72 -22.17 1.10
CA THR A 297 13.80 -20.93 1.87
C THR A 297 14.94 -20.05 1.35
N ILE A 298 14.74 -18.74 1.30
CA ILE A 298 15.80 -17.78 0.97
C ILE A 298 16.04 -16.85 2.17
N PRO A 299 17.28 -16.45 2.46
CA PRO A 299 17.54 -15.49 3.54
C PRO A 299 16.83 -14.16 3.29
N ASN A 300 16.21 -13.61 4.32
CA ASN A 300 15.48 -12.34 4.28
C ASN A 300 14.34 -12.29 3.25
N GLY A 301 13.71 -13.42 2.94
CA GLY A 301 12.52 -13.44 2.10
C GLY A 301 11.71 -14.72 2.25
N ASP A 302 10.43 -14.61 1.93
CA ASP A 302 9.44 -15.68 2.07
C ASP A 302 8.73 -15.96 0.74
N VAL A 303 8.24 -17.18 0.58
CA VAL A 303 7.38 -17.57 -0.54
C VAL A 303 6.02 -16.89 -0.39
N VAL A 304 5.50 -16.30 -1.47
CA VAL A 304 4.22 -15.59 -1.49
C VAL A 304 3.31 -16.09 -2.61
N GLY A 305 2.02 -16.22 -2.28
CA GLY A 305 0.95 -16.55 -3.22
C GLY A 305 0.70 -18.05 -3.45
N ASN A 306 -0.48 -18.37 -3.98
CA ASN A 306 -0.93 -19.73 -4.29
C ASN A 306 -0.91 -19.99 -5.81
N TYR A 307 0.29 -20.11 -6.39
CA TYR A 307 0.47 -20.37 -7.81
C TYR A 307 0.83 -21.84 -8.05
N GLN A 308 0.12 -22.50 -8.97
CA GLN A 308 0.29 -23.93 -9.26
C GLN A 308 1.56 -24.26 -10.07
N MET A 309 2.06 -23.33 -10.89
CA MET A 309 3.15 -23.59 -11.85
C MET A 309 4.51 -22.98 -11.46
N PHE A 310 4.56 -22.17 -10.40
CA PHE A 310 5.79 -21.50 -9.95
C PHE A 310 5.63 -20.96 -8.53
N LEU A 311 6.75 -20.65 -7.88
CA LEU A 311 6.80 -19.89 -6.65
C LEU A 311 7.15 -18.43 -6.95
N LYS A 312 6.58 -17.52 -6.18
CA LYS A 312 7.05 -16.15 -6.06
C LYS A 312 7.63 -15.93 -4.68
N TYR A 313 8.65 -15.10 -4.62
CA TYR A 313 9.28 -14.71 -3.37
C TYR A 313 9.08 -13.22 -3.12
N ARG A 314 8.98 -12.84 -1.86
CA ARG A 314 9.00 -11.46 -1.40
C ARG A 314 10.06 -11.30 -0.35
N CYS A 315 10.90 -10.28 -0.50
CA CYS A 315 11.91 -9.96 0.50
C CYS A 315 11.30 -9.23 1.70
N ASN A 316 11.93 -9.41 2.86
CA ASN A 316 11.66 -8.66 4.08
C ASN A 316 11.89 -7.16 3.84
N SER A 317 11.26 -6.33 4.67
CA SER A 317 11.49 -4.88 4.64
C SER A 317 12.98 -4.54 4.60
N PHE A 318 13.33 -3.54 3.79
CA PHE A 318 14.69 -3.09 3.49
C PHE A 318 15.52 -4.00 2.56
N TYR A 319 15.01 -5.14 2.09
CA TYR A 319 15.70 -5.97 1.10
C TYR A 319 14.99 -5.90 -0.25
N THR A 320 15.77 -5.87 -1.33
CA THR A 320 15.28 -5.93 -2.72
C THR A 320 15.57 -7.29 -3.33
N LEU A 321 14.59 -7.82 -4.05
CA LEU A 321 14.67 -9.09 -4.73
C LEU A 321 15.52 -8.96 -6.00
N MET A 322 16.65 -9.67 -6.01
CA MET A 322 17.60 -9.70 -7.12
C MET A 322 17.67 -11.12 -7.68
N GLY A 323 17.27 -11.30 -8.93
CA GLY A 323 17.24 -12.60 -9.60
C GLY A 323 15.91 -12.85 -10.30
N PRO A 324 15.56 -14.12 -10.57
CA PRO A 324 14.35 -14.46 -11.30
C PRO A 324 13.08 -14.14 -10.49
N GLU A 325 12.08 -13.56 -11.16
CA GLU A 325 10.79 -13.21 -10.55
C GLU A 325 9.93 -14.44 -10.20
N ARG A 326 10.15 -15.55 -10.92
CA ARG A 326 9.40 -16.80 -10.79
C ARG A 326 10.36 -17.97 -10.65
N VAL A 327 10.10 -18.85 -9.70
CA VAL A 327 10.86 -20.07 -9.47
C VAL A 327 10.00 -21.26 -9.89
N HIS A 328 10.45 -22.02 -10.87
CA HIS A 328 9.75 -23.16 -11.44
C HIS A 328 10.26 -24.49 -10.88
N CYS A 329 9.38 -25.50 -10.86
CA CYS A 329 9.75 -26.89 -10.61
C CYS A 329 10.03 -27.58 -11.94
N TYR A 330 11.14 -28.31 -12.04
CA TYR A 330 11.50 -29.08 -13.22
C TYR A 330 11.10 -30.56 -13.07
N ALA A 331 10.93 -31.24 -14.21
CA ALA A 331 10.54 -32.65 -14.29
C ALA A 331 11.48 -33.64 -13.57
N ASP A 332 12.70 -33.21 -13.23
CA ASP A 332 13.65 -33.96 -12.42
C ASP A 332 13.47 -33.74 -10.90
N GLY A 333 12.43 -33.01 -10.50
CA GLY A 333 12.10 -32.69 -9.11
C GLY A 333 12.95 -31.56 -8.52
N THR A 334 13.74 -30.84 -9.33
CA THR A 334 14.58 -29.73 -8.87
C THR A 334 13.93 -28.37 -9.06
N TRP A 335 14.22 -27.44 -8.17
CA TRP A 335 13.82 -26.04 -8.29
C TRP A 335 14.77 -25.27 -9.21
N SER A 336 14.21 -24.41 -10.05
CA SER A 336 14.98 -23.44 -10.85
C SER A 336 15.75 -22.46 -9.95
N LYS A 337 16.67 -21.69 -10.55
CA LYS A 337 17.50 -20.71 -9.84
C LYS A 337 16.65 -19.81 -8.92
N LEU A 338 17.07 -19.69 -7.65
CA LEU A 338 16.36 -18.89 -6.66
C LEU A 338 16.74 -17.40 -6.74
N PRO A 339 15.81 -16.47 -6.43
CA PRO A 339 16.13 -15.07 -6.22
C PRO A 339 16.90 -14.86 -4.91
N THR A 340 17.60 -13.74 -4.82
CA THR A 340 18.36 -13.33 -3.62
C THR A 340 17.85 -12.01 -3.10
N CYS A 341 17.58 -11.92 -1.79
CA CYS A 341 17.22 -10.68 -1.15
C CYS A 341 18.49 -9.94 -0.74
N LYS A 342 18.82 -8.86 -1.47
CA LYS A 342 19.98 -8.01 -1.16
C LYS A 342 19.51 -6.76 -0.43
N ALA A 343 20.27 -6.34 0.57
CA ALA A 343 19.99 -5.09 1.27
C ALA A 343 19.93 -3.94 0.26
N ALA A 344 18.78 -3.27 0.20
CA ALA A 344 18.59 -2.04 -0.56
C ALA A 344 18.65 -0.82 0.38
N TYR A 345 19.57 -0.90 1.32
CA TYR A 345 19.84 0.12 2.32
C TYR A 345 21.29 -0.01 2.77
N CYS A 346 21.79 1.06 3.37
CA CYS A 346 23.12 1.15 3.92
C CYS A 346 22.98 1.39 5.42
N SER A 347 23.70 0.61 6.23
CA SER A 347 23.89 0.87 7.65
C SER A 347 25.15 1.71 7.83
N VAL A 348 24.99 2.96 8.23
CA VAL A 348 26.08 3.90 8.48
C VAL A 348 26.20 4.10 9.98
N ASP A 349 27.20 3.47 10.57
CA ASP A 349 27.58 3.74 11.95
C ASP A 349 28.34 5.06 12.01
N THR A 350 27.66 6.11 12.48
CA THR A 350 28.22 7.47 12.55
C THR A 350 29.45 7.56 13.46
N SER A 351 29.59 6.65 14.43
CA SER A 351 30.75 6.63 15.33
C SER A 351 32.05 6.17 14.65
N GLN A 352 31.94 5.50 13.49
CA GLN A 352 33.10 5.02 12.73
C GLN A 352 33.68 6.08 11.78
N TYR A 353 32.99 7.21 11.60
CA TYR A 353 33.44 8.30 10.75
C TYR A 353 33.88 9.47 11.62
N HIS A 354 35.20 9.75 11.63
CA HIS A 354 35.77 10.81 12.47
C HIS A 354 35.20 12.21 12.17
N GLN A 355 34.69 12.43 10.96
CA GLN A 355 34.09 13.69 10.56
C GLN A 355 32.63 13.84 11.01
N LEU A 356 31.94 12.75 11.36
CA LEU A 356 30.52 12.78 11.73
C LEU A 356 30.34 12.95 13.25
N VAL A 357 29.24 13.56 13.65
CA VAL A 357 28.81 13.58 15.05
C VAL A 357 28.31 12.18 15.44
N PRO A 358 28.82 11.55 16.52
CA PRO A 358 28.35 10.24 16.95
C PRO A 358 26.87 10.25 17.33
N ALA A 359 26.04 9.56 16.54
CA ALA A 359 24.59 9.47 16.70
C ALA A 359 24.05 8.03 16.49
N GLY A 360 24.94 7.03 16.59
CA GLY A 360 24.66 5.60 16.39
C GLY A 360 24.54 5.19 14.93
N VAL A 361 23.95 4.01 14.70
CA VAL A 361 23.75 3.43 13.36
C VAL A 361 22.54 4.08 12.69
N LYS A 362 22.73 4.65 11.50
CA LYS A 362 21.69 5.21 10.63
C LYS A 362 21.45 4.26 9.45
N TYR A 363 20.18 4.04 9.13
CA TYR A 363 19.77 3.21 7.99
C TYR A 363 19.28 4.11 6.86
N ILE A 364 19.94 4.04 5.70
CA ILE A 364 19.68 4.91 4.55
C ILE A 364 19.19 4.05 3.39
N LYS A 365 18.00 4.33 2.83
CA LYS A 365 17.46 3.51 1.73
C LYS A 365 18.23 3.77 0.43
N TYR A 366 18.20 2.79 -0.47
CA TYR A 366 18.78 2.91 -1.81
C TYR A 366 18.23 4.15 -2.54
N GLY A 367 19.14 4.99 -3.06
CA GLY A 367 18.80 6.23 -3.77
C GLY A 367 18.37 7.40 -2.86
N GLU A 368 18.26 7.20 -1.55
CA GLU A 368 17.94 8.25 -0.58
C GLU A 368 19.19 9.09 -0.27
N LYS A 369 19.02 10.42 -0.21
CA LYS A 369 20.07 11.36 0.24
C LYS A 369 19.75 11.82 1.65
N VAL A 370 20.54 11.39 2.62
CA VAL A 370 20.38 11.76 4.05
C VAL A 370 21.49 12.71 4.46
N ARG A 371 21.16 13.76 5.22
CA ARG A 371 22.15 14.69 5.78
C ARG A 371 22.49 14.25 7.20
N LEU A 372 23.77 14.00 7.46
CA LEU A 372 24.27 13.67 8.79
C LEU A 372 25.13 14.81 9.30
N GLU A 373 24.95 15.18 10.56
CA GLU A 373 25.73 16.24 11.21
C GLU A 373 27.21 15.86 11.26
N CYS A 374 28.07 16.84 10.97
CA CYS A 374 29.51 16.67 10.90
C CYS A 374 30.24 17.85 11.53
N VAL A 375 31.50 17.64 11.94
CA VAL A 375 32.32 18.66 12.58
C VAL A 375 33.55 18.93 11.72
N ARG A 376 33.77 20.20 11.38
CA ARG A 376 35.05 20.67 10.83
C ARG A 376 35.99 21.00 11.99
N GLN A 377 37.23 20.51 11.94
CA GLN A 377 38.24 20.60 13.02
C GLN A 377 38.55 22.03 13.49
N ASP A 378 38.14 23.03 12.71
CA ASP A 378 38.45 24.44 12.84
C ASP A 378 37.36 25.25 13.59
N HIS A 379 36.10 24.79 13.70
CA HIS A 379 35.02 25.56 14.34
C HIS A 379 33.96 24.68 15.05
N TRP A 380 33.65 24.98 16.32
CA TRP A 380 32.78 24.19 17.21
C TRP A 380 31.30 24.65 17.24
N TRP A 381 30.95 25.67 16.44
CA TRP A 381 29.56 26.11 16.25
C TRP A 381 29.32 26.32 14.77
N THR A 382 28.55 25.44 14.13
CA THR A 382 27.89 25.66 12.82
C THR A 382 27.17 24.39 12.38
N ASP A 383 26.00 24.56 11.76
CA ASP A 383 25.17 23.50 11.18
C ASP A 383 25.83 22.93 9.90
N HIS A 384 26.86 22.10 10.08
CA HIS A 384 27.54 21.40 8.99
C HIS A 384 26.98 19.99 8.81
N PHE A 385 26.83 19.58 7.55
CA PHE A 385 26.32 18.25 7.22
C PHE A 385 27.15 17.58 6.13
N SER A 386 27.30 16.26 6.26
CA SER A 386 27.73 15.38 5.18
C SER A 386 26.49 14.76 4.55
N VAL A 387 26.42 14.81 3.21
CA VAL A 387 25.35 14.16 2.44
C VAL A 387 25.75 12.71 2.23
N VAL A 388 24.92 11.80 2.71
CA VAL A 388 25.14 10.36 2.60
C VAL A 388 24.15 9.76 1.63
N GLN A 389 24.67 9.02 0.66
CA GLN A 389 23.88 8.36 -0.38
C GLN A 389 24.16 6.86 -0.38
N CYS A 390 23.09 6.07 -0.45
CA CYS A 390 23.19 4.63 -0.51
C CYS A 390 23.04 4.11 -1.95
N PHE A 391 24.07 3.42 -2.44
CA PHE A 391 24.04 2.71 -3.71
C PHE A 391 24.46 1.25 -3.51
N TYR A 392 23.55 0.33 -3.81
CA TYR A 392 23.78 -1.12 -3.74
C TYR A 392 24.40 -1.60 -2.42
N GLY A 393 23.93 -1.06 -1.28
CA GLY A 393 24.41 -1.43 0.05
C GLY A 393 25.72 -0.77 0.48
N LYS A 394 26.31 0.09 -0.36
CA LYS A 394 27.49 0.90 -0.03
C LYS A 394 27.10 2.37 0.17
N ALA A 395 27.42 2.90 1.34
CA ALA A 395 27.23 4.32 1.64
C ALA A 395 28.39 5.15 1.09
N TRP A 396 28.04 6.28 0.48
CA TRP A 396 28.98 7.31 0.04
C TRP A 396 28.70 8.58 0.83
N LEU A 397 29.74 9.14 1.44
CA LEU A 397 29.65 10.35 2.25
C LEU A 397 30.34 11.48 1.48
N SER A 398 29.70 12.65 1.39
CA SER A 398 30.35 13.88 0.94
C SER A 398 31.29 14.43 2.02
N ASP A 399 32.11 15.41 1.63
CA ASP A 399 32.82 16.24 2.60
C ASP A 399 31.85 16.98 3.52
N CYS A 400 32.37 17.43 4.66
CA CYS A 400 31.61 18.16 5.68
C CYS A 400 31.39 19.61 5.23
N CYS A 401 30.17 19.93 4.82
CA CYS A 401 29.83 21.19 4.17
C CYS A 401 28.82 22.00 4.99
N SER A 402 28.92 23.32 4.89
CA SER A 402 27.94 24.22 5.47
C SER A 402 26.61 24.12 4.71
N TRP A 403 25.53 24.55 5.37
CA TRP A 403 24.20 24.55 4.75
C TRP A 403 24.13 25.34 3.43
N LEU A 404 24.94 26.39 3.27
CA LEU A 404 25.00 27.21 2.05
C LEU A 404 25.67 26.46 0.88
N GLU A 405 26.74 25.71 1.16
CA GLU A 405 27.47 24.89 0.18
C GLU A 405 26.61 23.71 -0.31
N ILE A 406 25.85 23.09 0.59
CA ILE A 406 24.91 22.01 0.25
C ILE A 406 23.78 22.52 -0.66
N LYS A 407 23.28 23.75 -0.45
CA LYS A 407 22.22 24.32 -1.30
C LYS A 407 22.70 24.74 -2.69
N THR A 408 23.99 24.97 -2.85
CA THR A 408 24.60 25.44 -4.11
C THR A 408 25.25 24.31 -4.91
N ASN A 409 25.14 23.05 -4.46
CA ASN A 409 25.85 21.87 -5.02
C ASN A 409 27.37 22.10 -5.15
N LEU A 410 27.94 22.87 -4.24
CA LEU A 410 29.40 23.03 -4.10
C LEU A 410 29.99 21.92 -3.19
N CYS A 411 29.12 20.96 -2.86
CA CYS A 411 29.28 19.72 -2.11
C CYS A 411 28.50 18.64 -2.89
#